data_AF-A0A3M8EUH6-F1
#
_entry.id   AF-A0A3M8EUH6-F1
#
_cell.length_a   1.000
_cell.length_b   1.000
_cell.length_c   1.000
_cell.angle_alpha   90.00
_cell.angle_beta   90.00
_cell.angle_gamma   90.00
#
_symmetry.space_group_name_H-M   'P 1'
#
loop_
_entity.id
_entity.type
_entity.pdbx_description
1 polymer ?
#
loop_
_entity_poly.entity_id
_entity_poly.type
_entity_poly.pdbx_seq_one_letter_code
_entity_poly.pdbx_strand_id
1 'polypeptide(L)'
;MKRYILAAALIAAILATGAVVYAGAGNIRWTAHNLSSEAPAGLNSVRHQASVTVDQICIFCHTPHHAQPAQPLWNKVNPTQTFKMYTSSTTLTTVAKAVTAPGPESLLCLSCHDGRTAINVLHNSRVGDDYGAGDKIVDIGGETFDGGHPNGDVISLAYYGGFNPNAYGENLGKTASDPYAGNNLMDDHPISFSYSAAYSEKQSAGSDALRTIENAKSQGMRFFGANRDRMECSTCHDPHVDYGYVNNFPTGSPSANTALKPFLVRSNSGSAMCLACHNK
;
A
#
# COMPACT_ATOMS: atom_id res chain seq x y z
N MET A 1 -41.70 22.98 10.58
CA MET A 1 -41.46 21.52 10.74
C MET A 1 -41.07 20.84 9.42
N LYS A 2 -41.86 20.89 8.34
CA LYS A 2 -41.52 20.24 7.04
C LYS A 2 -40.17 20.65 6.41
N ARG A 3 -39.74 21.91 6.58
CA ARG A 3 -38.45 22.42 6.04
C ARG A 3 -37.22 21.87 6.77
N TYR A 4 -37.35 21.58 8.07
CA TYR A 4 -36.25 21.01 8.87
C TYR A 4 -36.11 19.50 8.65
N ILE A 5 -37.21 18.80 8.35
CA ILE A 5 -37.21 17.38 7.99
C ILE A 5 -36.54 17.16 6.63
N LEU A 6 -36.78 18.04 5.64
CA LEU A 6 -36.12 17.98 4.33
C LEU A 6 -34.62 18.27 4.41
N ALA A 7 -34.18 19.22 5.25
CA ALA A 7 -32.77 19.51 5.46
C ALA A 7 -32.03 18.37 6.18
N ALA A 8 -32.65 17.75 7.19
CA ALA A 8 -32.10 16.59 7.87
C ALA A 8 -31.99 15.35 6.95
N ALA A 9 -32.97 15.15 6.07
CA ALA A 9 -32.93 14.07 5.06
C ALA A 9 -31.84 14.31 4.00
N LEU A 10 -31.59 15.56 3.59
CA LEU A 10 -30.49 15.89 2.66
C LEU A 10 -29.11 15.70 3.30
N ILE A 11 -28.94 16.07 4.58
CA ILE A 11 -27.68 15.87 5.31
C ILE A 11 -27.43 14.38 5.56
N ALA A 12 -28.46 13.59 5.88
CA ALA A 12 -28.34 12.14 5.99
C ALA A 12 -28.03 11.45 4.64
N ALA A 13 -28.57 11.96 3.53
CA ALA A 13 -28.26 11.46 2.20
C ALA A 13 -26.83 11.82 1.74
N ILE A 14 -26.32 13.00 2.12
CA ILE A 14 -24.93 13.40 1.84
C ILE A 14 -23.94 12.56 2.66
N LEU A 15 -24.26 12.25 3.92
CA LEU A 15 -23.45 11.35 4.77
C LEU A 15 -23.49 9.89 4.33
N ALA A 16 -24.47 9.48 3.50
CA ALA A 16 -24.57 8.14 2.94
C ALA A 16 -23.82 7.95 1.60
N THR A 17 -23.21 9.01 1.03
CA THR A 17 -22.39 8.91 -0.20
C THR A 17 -20.91 8.66 0.04
N GLY A 18 -20.52 8.32 1.28
CA GLY A 18 -19.30 7.56 1.50
C GLY A 18 -19.47 6.17 0.92
N ALA A 19 -19.35 6.03 -0.40
CA ALA A 19 -19.25 4.74 -1.06
C ALA A 19 -17.99 4.07 -0.53
N VAL A 20 -18.16 3.34 0.57
CA VAL A 20 -17.21 2.39 1.06
C VAL A 20 -17.28 1.21 0.10
N VAL A 21 -16.65 1.36 -1.06
CA VAL A 21 -16.35 0.26 -1.95
C VAL A 21 -15.10 -0.42 -1.37
N TYR A 22 -15.30 -1.28 -0.38
CA TYR A 22 -14.32 -2.31 -0.04
C TYR A 22 -14.53 -3.45 -1.04
N ALA A 23 -13.52 -3.77 -1.85
CA ALA A 23 -13.61 -4.87 -2.81
C ALA A 23 -13.56 -6.27 -2.18
N GLY A 24 -13.50 -6.37 -0.85
CA GLY A 24 -13.59 -7.61 -0.08
C GLY A 24 -13.71 -7.31 1.42
N ALA A 25 -14.00 -8.34 2.22
CA ALA A 25 -13.87 -8.21 3.67
C ALA A 25 -12.37 -8.02 4.00
N GLY A 26 -12.00 -6.89 4.60
CA GLY A 26 -10.63 -6.65 5.02
C GLY A 26 -10.23 -7.66 6.11
N ASN A 27 -9.15 -8.39 5.89
CA ASN A 27 -8.63 -9.35 6.86
C ASN A 27 -7.10 -9.48 6.75
N ILE A 28 -6.42 -8.45 7.25
CA ILE A 28 -4.96 -8.34 7.29
C ILE A 28 -4.28 -9.58 7.91
N ARG A 29 -4.95 -10.31 8.81
CA ARG A 29 -4.45 -11.53 9.49
C ARG A 29 -4.02 -12.65 8.55
N TRP A 30 -4.53 -12.68 7.33
CA TRP A 30 -4.22 -13.71 6.31
C TRP A 30 -3.34 -13.18 5.17
N THR A 31 -2.72 -12.03 5.34
CA THR A 31 -1.94 -11.38 4.28
C THR A 31 -0.44 -11.43 4.57
N ALA A 32 0.37 -11.11 3.56
CA ALA A 32 1.82 -10.94 3.71
C ALA A 32 2.19 -9.80 4.70
N HIS A 33 1.24 -8.90 4.97
CA HIS A 33 1.43 -7.78 5.91
C HIS A 33 1.05 -8.15 7.35
N ASN A 34 0.69 -9.41 7.64
CA ASN A 34 0.61 -9.89 9.02
C ASN A 34 2.03 -10.17 9.55
N LEU A 35 2.63 -9.15 10.17
CA LEU A 35 3.94 -9.24 10.81
C LEU A 35 3.86 -9.58 12.32
N SER A 36 2.68 -9.82 12.89
CA SER A 36 2.57 -10.17 14.31
C SER A 36 3.03 -11.61 14.59
N SER A 37 3.34 -11.88 15.87
CA SER A 37 3.58 -13.23 16.38
C SER A 37 2.37 -14.15 16.24
N GLU A 38 1.17 -13.58 16.17
CA GLU A 38 -0.07 -14.30 16.00
C GLU A 38 -0.48 -14.35 14.52
N ALA A 39 -0.71 -15.55 14.01
CA ALA A 39 -1.44 -15.71 12.77
C ALA A 39 -2.29 -16.98 12.77
N PRO A 40 -3.30 -17.04 11.88
CA PRO A 40 -4.07 -18.24 11.68
C PRO A 40 -3.16 -19.42 11.28
N ALA A 41 -3.53 -20.64 11.69
CA ALA A 41 -2.70 -21.84 11.53
C ALA A 41 -2.24 -22.08 10.08
N GLY A 42 -3.08 -21.78 9.09
CA GLY A 42 -2.73 -21.90 7.66
C GLY A 42 -1.69 -20.90 7.16
N LEU A 43 -1.47 -19.79 7.89
CA LEU A 43 -0.48 -18.77 7.56
C LEU A 43 0.89 -19.03 8.21
N ASN A 44 0.96 -19.76 9.33
CA ASN A 44 2.21 -20.05 10.05
C ASN A 44 3.30 -20.60 9.12
N SER A 45 2.98 -21.61 8.32
CA SER A 45 3.95 -22.29 7.47
C SER A 45 4.33 -21.55 6.19
N VAL A 46 3.69 -20.42 5.87
CA VAL A 46 3.89 -19.67 4.61
C VAL A 46 4.35 -18.23 4.83
N ARG A 47 4.34 -17.73 6.07
CA ARG A 47 4.94 -16.43 6.41
C ARG A 47 6.42 -16.61 6.74
N HIS A 48 7.27 -15.81 6.11
CA HIS A 48 8.72 -15.83 6.36
C HIS A 48 9.17 -14.66 7.24
N GLN A 49 8.33 -13.66 7.44
CA GLN A 49 8.64 -12.46 8.22
C GLN A 49 7.52 -12.22 9.22
N ALA A 50 7.81 -12.46 10.49
CA ALA A 50 6.90 -12.18 11.58
C ALA A 50 7.68 -11.92 12.85
N SER A 51 7.10 -11.09 13.71
CA SER A 51 7.59 -10.88 15.04
C SER A 51 7.42 -12.13 15.89
N VAL A 52 8.30 -12.32 16.87
CA VAL A 52 8.12 -13.31 17.94
C VAL A 52 7.68 -12.66 19.25
N THR A 53 7.64 -11.32 19.30
CA THR A 53 7.41 -10.55 20.54
C THR A 53 6.20 -9.61 20.47
N VAL A 54 5.68 -9.32 19.27
CA VAL A 54 4.58 -8.38 19.05
C VAL A 54 3.36 -9.09 18.48
N ASP A 55 2.27 -9.16 19.24
CA ASP A 55 0.99 -9.78 18.84
C ASP A 55 0.02 -8.79 18.15
N GLN A 56 0.24 -7.48 18.31
CA GLN A 56 -0.62 -6.43 17.76
C GLN A 56 -0.40 -6.25 16.26
N ILE A 57 -1.20 -6.93 15.44
CA ILE A 57 -1.07 -6.89 13.97
C ILE A 57 -1.03 -5.49 13.34
N CYS A 58 -1.75 -4.51 13.89
CA CYS A 58 -1.79 -3.16 13.31
C CYS A 58 -0.59 -2.29 13.66
N ILE A 59 0.19 -2.60 14.71
CA ILE A 59 1.26 -1.72 15.21
C ILE A 59 2.40 -1.55 14.21
N PHE A 60 2.56 -2.49 13.27
CA PHE A 60 3.56 -2.42 12.22
C PHE A 60 3.24 -1.37 11.14
N CYS A 61 2.03 -0.83 11.14
CA CYS A 61 1.60 0.21 10.20
C CYS A 61 1.07 1.44 10.95
N HIS A 62 0.26 1.21 11.98
CA HIS A 62 -0.49 2.23 12.67
C HIS A 62 -0.10 2.37 14.14
N THR A 63 0.05 3.61 14.59
CA THR A 63 0.39 3.90 15.99
C THR A 63 -0.88 3.74 16.82
N PRO A 64 -0.88 2.90 17.86
CA PRO A 64 -1.94 2.92 18.86
C PRO A 64 -1.89 4.26 19.59
N HIS A 65 -2.92 5.08 19.43
CA HIS A 65 -3.06 6.33 20.15
C HIS A 65 -4.50 6.43 20.65
N HIS A 66 -4.69 6.74 21.93
CA HIS A 66 -6.01 6.87 22.55
C HIS A 66 -6.67 8.20 22.17
N ALA A 67 -6.71 8.57 20.89
CA ALA A 67 -7.38 9.80 20.46
C ALA A 67 -8.82 9.57 20.00
N GLN A 68 -9.61 10.64 20.08
CA GLN A 68 -10.98 10.73 19.59
C GLN A 68 -11.12 12.00 18.74
N PRO A 69 -11.42 11.92 17.43
CA PRO A 69 -11.75 10.70 16.67
C PRO A 69 -10.55 9.76 16.48
N ALA A 70 -10.81 8.46 16.44
CA ALA A 70 -9.81 7.42 16.22
C ALA A 70 -9.38 7.38 14.73
N GLN A 71 -8.54 8.33 14.34
CA GLN A 71 -7.89 8.36 13.02
C GLN A 71 -6.51 7.73 13.14
N PRO A 72 -6.20 6.61 12.47
CA PRO A 72 -4.91 5.94 12.67
C PRO A 72 -3.75 6.84 12.23
N LEU A 73 -2.73 6.94 13.08
CA LEU A 73 -1.45 7.56 12.74
C LEU A 73 -0.49 6.51 12.17
N TRP A 74 0.53 6.93 11.43
CA TRP A 74 1.51 6.02 10.85
C TRP A 74 2.64 5.72 11.84
N ASN A 75 2.97 4.45 12.03
CA ASN A 75 3.95 4.00 13.02
C ASN A 75 5.33 3.68 12.47
N LYS A 76 5.65 4.11 11.25
CA LYS A 76 6.96 3.90 10.64
C LYS A 76 7.65 5.22 10.36
N VAL A 77 8.97 5.17 10.45
CA VAL A 77 9.85 6.24 9.94
C VAL A 77 9.63 6.36 8.44
N ASN A 78 9.33 7.56 7.95
CA ASN A 78 9.21 7.79 6.51
C ASN A 78 10.59 7.77 5.84
N PRO A 79 10.66 7.30 4.59
CA PRO A 79 11.92 7.26 3.86
C PRO A 79 12.46 8.67 3.63
N THR A 80 13.76 8.87 3.87
CA THR A 80 14.46 10.15 3.65
C THR A 80 15.28 10.16 2.36
N GLN A 81 15.26 9.05 1.62
CA GLN A 81 16.00 8.90 0.38
C GLN A 81 15.29 9.55 -0.82
N THR A 82 16.07 9.88 -1.84
CA THR A 82 15.54 10.31 -3.13
C THR A 82 15.07 9.10 -3.93
N PHE A 83 13.86 9.20 -4.48
CA PHE A 83 13.30 8.21 -5.41
C PHE A 83 13.54 8.64 -6.85
N LYS A 84 13.88 7.68 -7.73
CA LYS A 84 13.91 7.91 -9.17
C LYS A 84 12.49 7.84 -9.70
N MET A 85 11.90 9.01 -9.93
CA MET A 85 10.58 9.13 -10.52
C MET A 85 10.64 8.98 -12.04
N TYR A 86 9.49 8.79 -12.66
CA TYR A 86 9.26 8.60 -14.10
C TYR A 86 9.39 9.91 -14.92
N THR A 87 10.23 10.84 -14.49
CA THR A 87 10.43 12.19 -15.10
C THR A 87 11.00 12.12 -16.53
N SER A 88 11.76 11.05 -16.84
CA SER A 88 12.37 10.81 -18.15
C SER A 88 11.42 10.19 -19.19
N SER A 89 10.20 9.80 -18.80
CA SER A 89 9.27 9.13 -19.70
C SER A 89 8.86 10.04 -20.88
N THR A 90 8.77 9.43 -22.07
CA THR A 90 8.33 10.09 -23.31
C THR A 90 6.84 9.97 -23.58
N THR A 91 6.13 9.07 -22.87
CA THR A 91 4.72 8.73 -23.15
C THR A 91 3.73 9.34 -22.14
N LEU A 92 4.24 9.70 -20.96
CA LEU A 92 3.44 10.27 -19.88
C LEU A 92 3.10 11.75 -20.11
N THR A 93 2.01 12.20 -19.47
CA THR A 93 1.61 13.60 -19.44
C THR A 93 2.66 14.48 -18.75
N THR A 94 2.69 15.76 -19.09
CA THR A 94 3.57 16.73 -18.41
C THR A 94 3.24 16.82 -16.92
N VAL A 95 1.95 16.73 -16.55
CA VAL A 95 1.49 16.68 -15.15
C VAL A 95 2.10 15.51 -14.40
N ALA A 96 2.09 14.31 -14.99
CA ALA A 96 2.71 13.15 -14.35
C ALA A 96 4.22 13.40 -14.23
N LYS A 97 4.90 13.72 -15.34
CA LYS A 97 6.37 13.89 -15.38
C LYS A 97 6.90 14.97 -14.45
N ALA A 98 6.08 15.94 -14.06
CA ALA A 98 6.46 17.00 -13.13
C ALA A 98 6.64 16.50 -11.68
N VAL A 99 6.20 15.29 -11.35
CA VAL A 99 6.37 14.70 -10.02
C VAL A 99 7.82 14.27 -9.80
N THR A 100 8.47 14.87 -8.81
CA THR A 100 9.88 14.61 -8.46
C THR A 100 10.07 13.83 -7.16
N ALA A 101 9.00 13.56 -6.42
CA ALA A 101 9.03 12.74 -5.20
C ALA A 101 7.65 12.07 -4.96
N PRO A 102 7.61 10.93 -4.24
CA PRO A 102 6.36 10.29 -3.85
C PRO A 102 5.51 11.17 -2.93
N GLY A 103 4.19 11.07 -3.10
CA GLY A 103 3.19 11.73 -2.28
C GLY A 103 3.05 11.06 -0.92
N PRO A 104 2.39 11.72 0.04
CA PRO A 104 2.32 11.26 1.43
C PRO A 104 1.68 9.88 1.60
N GLU A 105 0.73 9.50 0.74
CA GLU A 105 0.10 8.17 0.80
C GLU A 105 1.07 7.07 0.33
N SER A 106 1.73 7.29 -0.81
CA SER A 106 2.70 6.32 -1.34
C SER A 106 3.94 6.21 -0.44
N LEU A 107 4.32 7.28 0.27
CA LEU A 107 5.39 7.24 1.27
C LEU A 107 5.09 6.28 2.42
N LEU A 108 3.81 6.03 2.77
CA LEU A 108 3.46 5.03 3.78
C LEU A 108 3.90 3.64 3.31
N CYS A 109 3.58 3.26 2.07
CA CYS A 109 4.02 1.99 1.49
C CYS A 109 5.55 1.93 1.41
N LEU A 110 6.18 3.01 0.96
CA LEU A 110 7.63 3.09 0.79
C LEU A 110 8.39 3.11 2.13
N SER A 111 7.74 3.40 3.27
CA SER A 111 8.37 3.21 4.59
C SER A 111 8.67 1.73 4.95
N CYS A 112 8.25 0.80 4.10
CA CYS A 112 8.65 -0.62 4.13
C CYS A 112 9.28 -1.07 2.80
N HIS A 113 8.81 -0.54 1.68
CA HIS A 113 9.16 -1.02 0.33
C HIS A 113 10.21 -0.17 -0.40
N ASP A 114 10.81 0.83 0.25
CA ASP A 114 11.89 1.64 -0.33
C ASP A 114 13.25 0.92 -0.39
N GLY A 115 13.32 -0.30 0.15
CA GLY A 115 14.53 -1.12 0.27
C GLY A 115 15.62 -0.51 1.16
N ARG A 116 15.30 0.46 2.01
CA ARG A 116 16.25 1.08 2.93
C ARG A 116 15.68 1.27 4.32
N THR A 117 14.47 1.79 4.42
CA THR A 117 13.75 1.95 5.67
C THR A 117 13.46 0.57 6.25
N ALA A 118 13.79 0.39 7.51
CA ALA A 118 13.66 -0.88 8.17
C ALA A 118 12.18 -1.23 8.41
N ILE A 119 11.76 -2.44 8.05
CA ILE A 119 10.39 -2.91 8.27
C ILE A 119 10.07 -3.07 9.76
N ASN A 120 11.10 -3.28 10.58
CA ASN A 120 11.01 -3.57 12.00
C ASN A 120 11.28 -2.35 12.92
N VAL A 121 11.42 -1.14 12.36
CA VAL A 121 11.56 0.09 13.15
C VAL A 121 10.21 0.79 13.28
N LEU A 122 9.73 0.94 14.51
CA LEU A 122 8.42 1.51 14.83
C LEU A 122 8.56 2.78 15.66
N HIS A 123 7.75 3.80 15.38
CA HIS A 123 7.71 5.04 16.18
C HIS A 123 7.20 4.82 17.61
N ASN A 124 6.29 3.87 17.79
CA ASN A 124 5.71 3.56 19.08
C ASN A 124 5.53 2.05 19.21
N SER A 125 6.29 1.45 20.13
CA SER A 125 6.14 0.06 20.55
C SER A 125 6.43 -0.07 22.03
N ARG A 126 5.71 -0.99 22.70
CA ARG A 126 5.96 -1.33 24.11
C ARG A 126 7.09 -2.34 24.29
N VAL A 127 7.52 -2.96 23.20
CA VAL A 127 8.59 -3.97 23.15
C VAL A 127 9.59 -3.61 22.06
N GLY A 128 10.79 -4.17 22.14
CA GLY A 128 11.89 -3.88 21.22
C GLY A 128 12.96 -2.99 21.82
N ASP A 129 14.10 -2.95 21.14
CA ASP A 129 15.29 -2.21 21.56
C ASP A 129 15.21 -0.74 21.16
N ASP A 130 15.89 0.12 21.91
CA ASP A 130 15.94 1.56 21.61
C ASP A 130 16.71 1.83 20.31
N TYR A 131 16.07 2.52 19.36
CA TYR A 131 16.69 2.95 18.10
C TYR A 131 17.01 4.46 18.04
N GLY A 132 16.67 5.18 19.11
CA GLY A 132 16.81 6.64 19.20
C GLY A 132 15.58 7.40 18.72
N ALA A 133 15.52 8.70 19.04
CA ALA A 133 14.40 9.60 18.70
C ALA A 133 12.98 9.15 19.17
N GLY A 134 12.90 8.16 20.06
CA GLY A 134 11.64 7.55 20.51
C GLY A 134 11.27 6.25 19.78
N ASP A 135 12.00 5.89 18.72
CA ASP A 135 11.75 4.72 17.89
C ASP A 135 12.25 3.43 18.57
N LYS A 136 11.61 2.30 18.21
CA LYS A 136 11.95 0.96 18.67
C LYS A 136 12.28 0.04 17.50
N ILE A 137 13.27 -0.82 17.67
CA ILE A 137 13.50 -1.99 16.82
C ILE A 137 12.75 -3.17 17.43
N VAL A 138 11.72 -3.66 16.74
CA VAL A 138 11.02 -4.90 17.12
C VAL A 138 11.69 -6.10 16.45
N ASP A 139 11.68 -7.25 17.11
CA ASP A 139 12.14 -8.48 16.49
C ASP A 139 11.15 -8.90 15.39
N ILE A 140 11.65 -9.15 14.17
CA ILE A 140 10.94 -9.74 13.03
C ILE A 140 11.87 -10.81 12.41
N GLY A 141 11.82 -12.02 12.98
CA GLY A 141 12.61 -13.16 12.51
C GLY A 141 11.86 -14.00 11.48
N GLY A 142 10.76 -14.66 11.85
CA GLY A 142 10.13 -15.69 11.00
C GLY A 142 11.03 -16.93 10.74
N GLU A 143 10.43 -18.01 10.25
CA GLU A 143 11.00 -19.37 10.27
C GLU A 143 12.26 -19.58 9.39
N THR A 144 12.66 -18.58 8.59
CA THR A 144 13.85 -18.65 7.73
C THR A 144 15.16 -18.32 8.45
N PHE A 145 15.12 -17.86 9.71
CA PHE A 145 16.33 -17.65 10.50
C PHE A 145 16.61 -18.91 11.31
N ASP A 146 17.49 -19.74 10.76
CA ASP A 146 18.19 -20.82 11.45
C ASP A 146 18.88 -20.27 12.72
N GLY A 147 18.15 -20.27 13.85
CA GLY A 147 18.66 -20.03 15.20
C GLY A 147 19.28 -18.66 15.51
N GLY A 148 19.35 -17.74 14.55
CA GLY A 148 19.94 -16.41 14.70
C GLY A 148 18.92 -15.31 14.47
N HIS A 149 18.06 -15.06 15.44
CA HIS A 149 17.26 -13.83 15.50
C HIS A 149 18.22 -12.65 15.66
N PRO A 150 18.32 -11.71 14.71
CA PRO A 150 19.09 -10.51 14.96
C PRO A 150 18.22 -9.56 15.80
N ASN A 151 18.08 -9.90 17.08
CA ASN A 151 17.55 -8.98 18.08
C ASN A 151 18.40 -7.71 18.02
N GLY A 152 17.74 -6.57 17.78
CA GLY A 152 18.40 -5.28 17.76
C GLY A 152 19.01 -4.86 16.41
N ASP A 153 18.93 -5.65 15.34
CA ASP A 153 19.36 -5.19 14.01
C ASP A 153 18.20 -4.61 13.19
N VAL A 154 18.55 -3.65 12.33
CA VAL A 154 17.63 -3.07 11.35
C VAL A 154 17.40 -4.02 10.19
N ILE A 155 16.13 -4.28 9.89
CA ILE A 155 15.73 -5.23 8.85
C ILE A 155 15.22 -4.45 7.64
N SER A 156 16.03 -4.37 6.58
CA SER A 156 15.62 -3.81 5.29
C SER A 156 15.13 -4.90 4.34
N LEU A 157 14.07 -4.62 3.58
CA LEU A 157 13.58 -5.51 2.51
C LEU A 157 14.65 -5.77 1.43
N ALA A 158 15.65 -4.88 1.30
CA ALA A 158 16.76 -5.09 0.38
C ALA A 158 17.76 -6.17 0.83
N TYR A 159 17.86 -6.43 2.13
CA TYR A 159 18.75 -7.44 2.72
C TYR A 159 18.23 -8.86 2.49
N TYR A 160 16.91 -9.01 2.34
CA TYR A 160 16.29 -10.25 1.87
C TYR A 160 16.50 -10.39 0.37
N GLY A 161 17.71 -10.82 -0.02
CA GLY A 161 18.00 -11.35 -1.33
C GLY A 161 17.08 -12.54 -1.62
N GLY A 162 15.93 -12.27 -2.22
CA GLY A 162 15.00 -13.30 -2.69
C GLY A 162 13.66 -13.33 -1.97
N PHE A 163 12.79 -12.37 -2.29
CA PHE A 163 11.44 -12.75 -2.69
C PHE A 163 11.57 -13.48 -4.04
N ASN A 164 12.10 -14.71 -3.98
CA ASN A 164 12.48 -15.58 -5.09
C ASN A 164 13.62 -15.05 -6.02
N PRO A 165 14.84 -15.61 -5.96
CA PRO A 165 15.91 -15.28 -6.92
C PRO A 165 15.59 -15.70 -8.37
N ASN A 166 14.54 -16.49 -8.59
CA ASN A 166 14.11 -17.04 -9.88
C ASN A 166 12.64 -16.74 -10.25
N ALA A 167 11.96 -15.82 -9.57
CA ALA A 167 10.65 -15.37 -10.02
C ALA A 167 10.54 -13.86 -9.98
N TYR A 168 9.80 -13.34 -10.95
CA TYR A 168 9.18 -12.02 -11.00
C TYR A 168 8.23 -11.79 -9.79
N GLY A 169 8.74 -11.95 -8.57
CA GLY A 169 8.00 -11.70 -7.34
C GLY A 169 7.98 -10.20 -7.06
N GLU A 170 6.98 -9.52 -7.59
CA GLU A 170 6.25 -8.43 -6.92
C GLU A 170 7.12 -7.39 -6.20
N ASN A 171 8.14 -6.85 -6.89
CA ASN A 171 9.05 -5.86 -6.32
C ASN A 171 8.75 -4.48 -6.88
N LEU A 172 8.22 -3.59 -6.04
CA LEU A 172 8.38 -2.14 -6.25
C LEU A 172 9.89 -1.87 -6.44
N GLY A 173 10.28 -1.47 -7.65
CA GLY A 173 11.63 -1.01 -7.98
C GLY A 173 12.78 -2.02 -7.94
N LYS A 174 12.61 -3.28 -8.38
CA LYS A 174 13.75 -4.18 -8.68
C LYS A 174 13.57 -5.12 -9.87
N THR A 175 14.68 -5.34 -10.57
CA THR A 175 15.04 -6.59 -11.27
C THR A 175 16.27 -7.23 -10.60
N ALA A 176 16.62 -8.48 -10.95
CA ALA A 176 17.74 -9.24 -10.36
C ALA A 176 19.13 -8.57 -10.50
N SER A 177 19.25 -7.53 -11.31
CA SER A 177 20.48 -6.78 -11.60
C SER A 177 20.44 -5.31 -11.17
N ASP A 178 19.39 -4.85 -10.46
CA ASP A 178 19.24 -3.43 -10.09
C ASP A 178 20.01 -3.09 -8.79
N PRO A 179 21.05 -2.23 -8.82
CA PRO A 179 21.75 -1.75 -7.62
C PRO A 179 20.93 -0.77 -6.75
N TYR A 180 19.75 -0.33 -7.21
CA TYR A 180 18.95 0.75 -6.62
C TYR A 180 17.85 0.30 -5.65
N ALA A 181 17.88 -0.98 -5.26
CA ALA A 181 17.08 -1.61 -4.22
C ALA A 181 15.88 -0.82 -3.66
N GLY A 182 14.77 -0.75 -4.40
CA GLY A 182 13.50 -0.20 -3.91
C GLY A 182 13.31 1.32 -4.02
N ASN A 183 14.31 2.07 -4.53
CA ASN A 183 14.19 3.53 -4.73
C ASN A 183 13.92 3.95 -6.18
N ASN A 184 13.87 2.99 -7.10
CA ASN A 184 13.67 3.21 -8.52
C ASN A 184 12.21 2.94 -8.89
N LEU A 185 11.44 3.99 -9.21
CA LEU A 185 10.02 3.90 -9.57
C LEU A 185 9.79 4.20 -11.06
N MET A 186 10.84 4.11 -11.89
CA MET A 186 10.77 4.52 -13.29
C MET A 186 10.01 3.53 -14.19
N ASP A 187 9.89 2.26 -13.80
CA ASP A 187 9.17 1.20 -14.50
C ASP A 187 7.79 0.89 -13.91
N ASP A 188 7.43 1.55 -12.81
CA ASP A 188 6.12 1.46 -12.18
C ASP A 188 5.08 2.36 -12.88
N HIS A 189 3.80 2.10 -12.60
CA HIS A 189 2.74 3.04 -12.97
C HIS A 189 2.93 4.36 -12.21
N PRO A 190 2.81 5.52 -12.86
CA PRO A 190 2.92 6.81 -12.20
C PRO A 190 2.02 6.94 -10.96
N ILE A 191 2.56 7.57 -9.92
CA ILE A 191 1.90 7.85 -8.64
C ILE A 191 2.23 9.27 -8.20
N SER A 192 1.45 9.83 -7.28
CA SER A 192 1.63 11.17 -6.70
C SER A 192 1.30 12.34 -7.63
N PHE A 193 0.61 12.10 -8.75
CA PHE A 193 0.15 13.14 -9.68
C PHE A 193 -1.37 13.33 -9.62
N SER A 194 -1.88 14.50 -10.01
CA SER A 194 -3.31 14.74 -10.18
C SER A 194 -3.82 14.04 -11.44
N TYR A 195 -4.68 13.04 -11.25
CA TYR A 195 -5.32 12.30 -12.34
C TYR A 195 -6.23 13.21 -13.17
N SER A 196 -7.01 14.08 -12.52
CA SER A 196 -7.89 15.03 -13.20
C SER A 196 -7.11 15.99 -14.09
N ALA A 197 -5.95 16.51 -13.63
CA ALA A 197 -5.11 17.37 -14.45
C ALA A 197 -4.48 16.61 -15.63
N ALA A 198 -4.04 15.37 -15.44
CA ALA A 198 -3.55 14.52 -16.52
C ALA A 198 -4.64 14.19 -17.57
N TYR A 199 -5.87 13.93 -17.11
CA TYR A 199 -7.04 13.76 -17.98
C TYR A 199 -7.27 15.03 -18.82
N SER A 200 -7.33 16.21 -18.19
CA SER A 200 -7.53 17.48 -18.88
C SER A 200 -6.43 17.79 -19.90
N GLU A 201 -5.18 17.45 -19.59
CA GLU A 201 -4.06 17.59 -20.54
C GLU A 201 -4.28 16.73 -21.80
N LYS A 202 -4.64 15.45 -21.63
CA LYS A 202 -4.93 14.56 -22.77
C LYS A 202 -6.14 15.02 -23.57
N GLN A 203 -7.21 15.44 -22.90
CA GLN A 203 -8.40 15.95 -23.55
C GLN A 203 -8.10 17.23 -24.35
N SER A 204 -7.29 18.15 -23.80
CA SER A 204 -6.88 19.38 -24.49
C SER A 204 -6.01 19.09 -25.71
N ALA A 205 -5.27 17.98 -25.70
CA ALA A 205 -4.52 17.47 -26.86
C ALA A 205 -5.39 16.66 -27.84
N GLY A 206 -6.71 16.62 -27.66
CA GLY A 206 -7.64 15.88 -28.53
C GLY A 206 -7.59 14.36 -28.38
N SER A 207 -7.04 13.85 -27.27
CA SER A 207 -6.92 12.42 -26.99
C SER A 207 -7.98 11.95 -26.00
N ASP A 208 -8.61 10.82 -26.28
CA ASP A 208 -9.58 10.12 -25.43
C ASP A 208 -8.95 8.93 -24.68
N ALA A 209 -7.62 8.84 -24.63
CA ALA A 209 -6.88 7.72 -24.04
C ALA A 209 -7.10 7.54 -22.53
N LEU A 210 -7.68 8.54 -21.85
CA LEU A 210 -8.03 8.50 -20.43
C LEU A 210 -9.54 8.67 -20.26
N ARG A 211 -10.09 7.92 -19.31
CA ARG A 211 -11.48 8.06 -18.85
C ARG A 211 -11.56 9.18 -17.80
N THR A 212 -12.77 9.66 -17.50
CA THR A 212 -12.95 10.65 -16.44
C THR A 212 -12.63 10.05 -15.07
N ILE A 213 -12.30 10.90 -14.09
CA ILE A 213 -12.08 10.43 -12.73
C ILE A 213 -13.35 9.85 -12.11
N GLU A 214 -14.53 10.34 -12.50
CA GLU A 214 -15.83 9.80 -12.08
C GLU A 214 -16.02 8.38 -12.58
N ASN A 215 -15.57 8.07 -13.80
CA ASN A 215 -15.58 6.70 -14.29
C ASN A 215 -14.69 5.80 -13.43
N ALA A 216 -13.45 6.20 -13.18
CA ALA A 216 -12.53 5.45 -12.34
C ALA A 216 -13.11 5.21 -10.93
N LYS A 217 -13.64 6.26 -10.29
CA LYS A 217 -14.29 6.17 -8.97
C LYS A 217 -15.52 5.25 -8.97
N SER A 218 -16.34 5.28 -10.02
CA SER A 218 -17.49 4.38 -10.17
C SER A 218 -17.08 2.91 -10.28
N GLN A 219 -15.85 2.63 -10.71
CA GLN A 219 -15.25 1.31 -10.77
C GLN A 219 -14.53 0.92 -9.47
N GLY A 220 -14.64 1.73 -8.41
CA GLY A 220 -14.03 1.46 -7.10
C GLY A 220 -12.61 2.01 -6.92
N MET A 221 -12.10 2.84 -7.85
CA MET A 221 -10.79 3.49 -7.70
C MET A 221 -10.84 4.60 -6.66
N ARG A 222 -9.84 4.60 -5.78
CA ARG A 222 -9.69 5.57 -4.69
C ARG A 222 -8.62 6.59 -5.07
N PHE A 223 -8.89 7.86 -4.84
CA PHE A 223 -7.94 8.94 -5.10
C PHE A 223 -7.77 9.78 -3.84
N PHE A 224 -6.58 10.36 -3.69
CA PHE A 224 -6.10 10.94 -2.44
C PHE A 224 -5.82 12.44 -2.58
N GLY A 225 -5.39 13.05 -1.48
CA GLY A 225 -5.17 14.49 -1.39
C GLY A 225 -6.46 15.29 -1.19
N ALA A 226 -6.31 16.61 -0.96
CA ALA A 226 -7.42 17.50 -0.62
C ALA A 226 -8.55 17.49 -1.67
N ASN A 227 -8.19 17.39 -2.95
CA ASN A 227 -9.14 17.37 -4.06
C ASN A 227 -9.65 15.95 -4.41
N ARG A 228 -9.14 14.91 -3.73
CA ARG A 228 -9.45 13.50 -4.00
C ARG A 228 -9.27 13.13 -5.47
N ASP A 229 -8.15 13.56 -6.04
CA ASP A 229 -7.77 13.36 -7.44
C ASP A 229 -6.33 12.90 -7.62
N ARG A 230 -5.55 12.76 -6.54
CA ARG A 230 -4.18 12.29 -6.62
C ARG A 230 -4.15 10.77 -6.73
N MET A 231 -3.54 10.28 -7.80
CA MET A 231 -3.24 8.86 -7.98
C MET A 231 -2.10 8.47 -7.03
N GLU A 232 -2.24 7.40 -6.28
CA GLU A 232 -1.27 6.89 -5.29
C GLU A 232 -1.25 5.36 -5.32
N CYS A 233 -0.27 4.70 -4.68
CA CYS A 233 -0.23 3.22 -4.55
C CYS A 233 -1.58 2.64 -4.08
N SER A 234 -2.18 3.26 -3.06
CA SER A 234 -3.46 2.87 -2.47
C SER A 234 -4.69 3.07 -3.39
N THR A 235 -4.48 3.57 -4.61
CA THR A 235 -5.52 3.61 -5.66
C THR A 235 -5.77 2.21 -6.23
N CYS A 236 -4.73 1.39 -6.29
CA CYS A 236 -4.76 0.04 -6.86
C CYS A 236 -4.58 -1.04 -5.80
N HIS A 237 -3.86 -0.74 -4.71
CA HIS A 237 -3.52 -1.69 -3.65
C HIS A 237 -4.23 -1.34 -2.33
N ASP A 238 -4.60 -2.35 -1.55
CA ASP A 238 -5.12 -2.19 -0.19
C ASP A 238 -4.52 -3.32 0.68
N PRO A 239 -3.58 -3.00 1.59
CA PRO A 239 -2.89 -4.02 2.39
C PRO A 239 -3.86 -4.82 3.27
N HIS A 240 -5.06 -4.30 3.55
CA HIS A 240 -6.07 -4.99 4.36
C HIS A 240 -6.83 -6.06 3.58
N VAL A 241 -6.75 -6.07 2.26
CA VAL A 241 -7.48 -7.03 1.43
C VAL A 241 -6.87 -8.41 1.56
N ASP A 242 -7.69 -9.36 1.98
CA ASP A 242 -7.35 -10.78 2.00
C ASP A 242 -7.56 -11.40 0.62
N TYR A 243 -6.46 -11.70 -0.06
CA TYR A 243 -6.44 -12.33 -1.37
C TYR A 243 -6.00 -13.80 -1.34
N GLY A 244 -5.79 -14.37 -0.14
CA GLY A 244 -5.57 -15.81 0.05
C GLY A 244 -4.20 -16.36 -0.34
N TYR A 245 -3.20 -15.50 -0.59
CA TYR A 245 -1.85 -15.92 -0.93
C TYR A 245 -0.77 -15.11 -0.20
N VAL A 246 0.36 -15.75 0.10
CA VAL A 246 1.63 -15.10 0.48
C VAL A 246 2.75 -15.78 -0.30
N ASN A 247 3.59 -15.03 -1.01
CA ASN A 247 4.72 -15.57 -1.79
C ASN A 247 4.32 -16.71 -2.75
N ASN A 248 3.17 -16.60 -3.41
CA ASN A 248 2.53 -17.64 -4.25
C ASN A 248 2.02 -18.90 -3.52
N PHE A 249 2.11 -18.97 -2.20
CA PHE A 249 1.53 -20.06 -1.41
C PHE A 249 0.12 -19.69 -0.92
N PRO A 250 -0.87 -20.58 -1.06
CA PRO A 250 -2.20 -20.37 -0.49
C PRO A 250 -2.14 -20.24 1.03
N THR A 251 -2.90 -19.31 1.59
CA THR A 251 -2.95 -19.10 3.05
C THR A 251 -4.01 -19.97 3.74
N GLY A 252 -4.95 -20.54 2.97
CA GLY A 252 -6.07 -21.31 3.50
C GLY A 252 -7.17 -20.45 4.13
N SER A 253 -7.16 -19.12 3.93
CA SER A 253 -8.21 -18.25 4.43
C SER A 253 -9.58 -18.60 3.85
N PRO A 254 -10.63 -18.77 4.67
CA PRO A 254 -11.98 -19.05 4.20
C PRO A 254 -12.67 -17.81 3.60
N SER A 255 -12.14 -16.61 3.86
CA SER A 255 -12.70 -15.33 3.40
C SER A 255 -11.93 -14.72 2.22
N ALA A 256 -10.86 -15.38 1.77
CA ALA A 256 -9.99 -14.84 0.73
C ALA A 256 -10.70 -14.68 -0.62
N ASN A 257 -10.39 -13.59 -1.32
CA ASN A 257 -10.77 -13.40 -2.71
C ASN A 257 -9.53 -13.37 -3.61
N THR A 258 -9.23 -14.49 -4.24
CA THR A 258 -8.05 -14.66 -5.11
C THR A 258 -8.07 -13.76 -6.34
N ALA A 259 -9.25 -13.27 -6.74
CA ALA A 259 -9.38 -12.31 -7.85
C ALA A 259 -8.74 -10.96 -7.51
N LEU A 260 -8.45 -10.69 -6.23
CA LEU A 260 -7.79 -9.49 -5.73
C LEU A 260 -6.27 -9.68 -5.57
N LYS A 261 -5.67 -10.73 -6.12
CA LYS A 261 -4.22 -10.90 -6.06
C LYS A 261 -3.51 -9.88 -6.99
N PRO A 262 -2.43 -9.22 -6.55
CA PRO A 262 -1.93 -9.12 -5.17
C PRO A 262 -2.53 -7.92 -4.42
N PHE A 263 -3.30 -8.19 -3.36
CA PHE A 263 -3.95 -7.19 -2.48
C PHE A 263 -4.55 -5.98 -3.22
N LEU A 264 -5.18 -6.23 -4.36
CA LEU A 264 -5.75 -5.23 -5.23
C LEU A 264 -7.09 -4.73 -4.66
N VAL A 265 -7.37 -3.45 -4.86
CA VAL A 265 -8.66 -2.85 -4.51
C VAL A 265 -9.81 -3.29 -5.41
N ARG A 266 -9.55 -4.12 -6.42
CA ARG A 266 -10.54 -4.82 -7.26
C ARG A 266 -9.82 -5.82 -8.17
N SER A 267 -10.59 -6.71 -8.80
CA SER A 267 -10.01 -7.66 -9.76
C SER A 267 -9.42 -6.97 -10.98
N ASN A 268 -8.23 -7.42 -11.38
CA ASN A 268 -7.61 -7.05 -12.65
C ASN A 268 -7.85 -8.09 -13.77
N SER A 269 -8.84 -8.98 -13.60
CA SER A 269 -9.24 -9.90 -14.66
C SER A 269 -9.56 -9.14 -15.95
N GLY A 270 -9.00 -9.59 -17.09
CA GLY A 270 -9.17 -8.89 -18.38
C GLY A 270 -8.64 -7.45 -18.39
N SER A 271 -7.63 -7.12 -17.57
CA SER A 271 -7.12 -5.75 -17.39
C SER A 271 -8.17 -4.75 -16.87
N ALA A 272 -9.21 -5.26 -16.19
CA ALA A 272 -10.32 -4.44 -15.73
C ALA A 272 -9.85 -3.25 -14.88
N MET A 273 -8.79 -3.41 -14.07
CA MET A 273 -8.17 -2.33 -13.28
C MET A 273 -7.71 -1.19 -14.17
N CYS A 274 -6.89 -1.50 -15.18
CA CYS A 274 -6.35 -0.51 -16.11
C CYS A 274 -7.47 0.21 -16.87
N LEU A 275 -8.49 -0.55 -17.28
CA LEU A 275 -9.63 -0.04 -18.04
C LEU A 275 -10.59 0.83 -17.22
N ALA A 276 -10.41 0.95 -15.90
CA ALA A 276 -11.11 1.96 -15.11
C ALA A 276 -10.63 3.38 -15.44
N CYS A 277 -9.37 3.52 -15.85
CA CYS A 277 -8.73 4.82 -16.07
C CYS A 277 -8.34 5.04 -17.54
N HIS A 278 -8.08 3.97 -18.29
CA HIS A 278 -7.58 4.05 -19.66
C HIS A 278 -8.65 3.64 -20.67
N ASN A 279 -8.65 4.33 -21.80
CA ASN A 279 -9.29 3.88 -23.02
C ASN A 279 -8.18 3.33 -23.92
N LYS A 280 -8.20 2.01 -24.17
CA LYS A 280 -7.22 1.30 -24.99
C LYS A 280 -7.86 0.79 -26.25
#